data_AF-A0A6A4S7C7-F1
#
_entry.id   AF-A0A6A4S7C7-F1
#
_cell.length_a   1.000
_cell.length_b   1.000
_cell.length_c   1.000
_cell.angle_alpha   90.00
_cell.angle_beta   90.00
_cell.angle_gamma   90.00
#
_symmetry.space_group_name_H-M   'P 1'
#
loop_
_entity.id
_entity.type
_entity.pdbx_description
1 polymer ?
#
loop_
_entity_poly.entity_id
_entity_poly.type
_entity_poly.pdbx_seq_one_letter_code
_entity_poly.pdbx_strand_id
1 'polypeptide(L)'
;MGVGKDTEIEVDWTDTDTEIVEDEAEIRLWMFVAMMTVHVFKMCGTLHGLEEDAWVRCSQRLVNKTMEGLPRGIVPSTTTKKMAKSVVQELGAKFGKRLKHMLFLEDPGVDAIITECFQSHIQGSPRETCSCGWCIFLLCGLFVALAMVLITTLGFLFYLQ
;
A
#
# COMPACT_ATOMS: atom_id res chain seq x y z
N MET A 1 38.11 -0.05 61.66
CA MET A 1 38.53 0.71 60.47
C MET A 1 38.28 -0.18 59.25
N GLY A 2 37.11 -0.04 58.63
CA GLY A 2 36.78 -0.73 57.39
C GLY A 2 37.03 0.24 56.23
N VAL A 3 37.95 -0.11 55.34
CA VAL A 3 38.26 0.64 54.12
C VAL A 3 37.29 0.14 53.05
N GLY A 4 36.29 0.96 52.71
CA GLY A 4 35.41 0.75 51.57
C GLY A 4 36.19 0.97 50.28
N LYS A 5 36.02 0.05 49.32
CA LYS A 5 36.56 0.16 47.97
C LYS A 5 35.54 0.90 47.13
N ASP A 6 35.98 1.98 46.51
CA ASP A 6 35.20 2.73 45.54
C ASP A 6 35.18 1.92 44.23
N THR A 7 34.01 1.39 43.90
CA THR A 7 33.75 0.80 42.59
C THR A 7 33.35 1.95 41.66
N GLU A 8 34.28 2.36 40.80
CA GLU A 8 33.96 3.21 39.64
C GLU A 8 33.01 2.43 38.72
N ILE A 9 31.81 2.97 38.53
CA ILE A 9 30.85 2.50 37.53
C ILE A 9 31.20 3.26 36.25
N GLU A 10 31.86 2.57 35.32
CA GLU A 10 32.06 3.01 33.95
C GLU A 10 30.70 2.97 33.25
N VAL A 11 30.06 4.14 33.11
CA VAL A 11 28.83 4.28 32.33
C VAL A 11 29.24 4.36 30.87
N ASP A 12 28.98 3.28 30.15
CA ASP A 12 29.12 3.18 28.69
C ASP A 12 27.99 3.97 28.02
N TRP A 13 28.36 5.06 27.32
CA TRP A 13 27.42 6.05 26.78
C TRP A 13 27.06 5.85 25.30
N THR A 14 27.35 4.69 24.70
CA THR A 14 27.22 4.54 23.23
C THR A 14 25.88 4.03 22.70
N ASP A 15 24.96 3.57 23.56
CA ASP A 15 23.70 2.95 23.09
C ASP A 15 22.48 3.89 23.08
N THR A 16 22.49 4.98 23.85
CA THR A 16 21.28 5.81 24.05
C THR A 16 20.93 6.67 22.83
N ASP A 17 21.92 7.12 22.06
CA ASP A 17 21.68 8.03 20.92
C ASP A 17 21.10 7.30 19.69
N THR A 18 21.36 6.00 19.55
CA THR A 18 20.86 5.21 18.41
C THR A 18 19.38 4.86 18.58
N GLU A 19 18.95 4.55 19.79
CA GLU A 19 17.56 4.20 20.12
C GLU A 19 16.61 5.41 19.93
N ILE A 20 17.05 6.61 20.34
CA ILE A 20 16.25 7.85 20.21
C ILE A 20 15.98 8.22 18.73
N VAL A 21 16.95 7.99 17.84
CA VAL A 21 16.83 8.32 16.41
C VAL A 21 15.94 7.32 15.69
N GLU A 22 15.98 6.04 16.06
CA GLU A 22 15.09 5.01 15.53
C GLU A 22 13.63 5.28 15.91
N ASP A 23 13.39 5.67 17.17
CA ASP A 23 12.05 6.03 17.66
C ASP A 23 11.49 7.26 16.92
N GLU A 24 12.30 8.30 16.67
CA GLU A 24 11.84 9.48 15.93
C GLU A 24 11.49 9.14 14.47
N ALA A 25 12.30 8.32 13.81
CA ALA A 25 12.04 7.87 12.44
C ALA A 25 10.76 7.03 12.35
N GLU A 26 10.53 6.15 13.31
CA GLU A 26 9.31 5.33 13.41
C GLU A 26 8.07 6.19 13.61
N ILE A 27 8.12 7.17 14.53
CA ILE A 27 7.03 8.13 14.75
C ILE A 27 6.71 8.91 13.48
N ARG A 28 7.74 9.38 12.75
CA ARG A 28 7.56 10.10 11.49
C ARG A 28 6.89 9.23 10.42
N LEU A 29 7.30 7.97 10.30
CA LEU A 29 6.66 7.02 9.39
C LEU A 29 5.20 6.77 9.78
N TRP A 30 4.93 6.56 11.07
CA TRP A 30 3.58 6.37 11.58
C TRP A 30 2.67 7.57 11.26
N MET A 31 3.13 8.79 11.53
CA MET A 31 2.42 10.02 11.18
C MET A 31 2.19 10.14 9.66
N PHE A 32 3.16 9.74 8.85
CA PHE A 32 3.02 9.72 7.39
C PHE A 32 1.90 8.78 6.96
N VAL A 33 1.88 7.54 7.46
CA VAL A 33 0.86 6.54 7.15
C VAL A 33 -0.52 7.01 7.61
N ALA A 34 -0.61 7.60 8.81
CA ALA A 34 -1.85 8.18 9.33
C ALA A 34 -2.39 9.29 8.42
N MET A 35 -1.56 10.26 8.06
CA MET A 35 -1.96 11.36 7.17
C MET A 35 -2.32 10.86 5.76
N MET A 36 -1.60 9.88 5.23
CA MET A 36 -1.92 9.27 3.94
C MET A 36 -3.29 8.58 3.99
N THR A 37 -3.56 7.82 5.04
CA THR A 37 -4.86 7.16 5.28
C THR A 37 -6.01 8.17 5.28
N VAL A 38 -5.85 9.28 6.01
CA VAL A 38 -6.84 10.37 6.04
C VAL A 38 -7.06 10.97 4.64
N HIS A 39 -6.00 11.16 3.85
CA HIS A 39 -6.13 11.64 2.48
C HIS A 39 -6.89 10.66 1.58
N VAL A 40 -6.64 9.34 1.70
CA VAL A 40 -7.36 8.30 0.95
C VAL A 40 -8.86 8.37 1.25
N PHE A 41 -9.22 8.44 2.53
CA PHE A 41 -10.62 8.59 2.95
C PHE A 41 -11.27 9.87 2.41
N LYS A 42 -10.56 11.00 2.51
CA LYS A 42 -11.04 12.28 1.97
C LYS A 42 -11.31 12.19 0.46
N MET A 43 -10.39 11.59 -0.30
CA MET A 43 -10.53 11.45 -1.76
C MET A 43 -11.65 10.48 -2.16
N CYS A 44 -11.91 9.45 -1.35
CA CYS A 44 -12.99 8.50 -1.59
C CYS A 44 -14.37 9.03 -1.14
N GLY A 45 -14.46 10.28 -0.67
CA GLY A 45 -15.71 10.89 -0.21
C GLY A 45 -16.29 10.18 1.02
N THR A 46 -15.44 9.58 1.84
CA THR A 46 -15.87 8.74 2.96
C THR A 46 -16.03 9.49 4.27
N LEU A 47 -15.46 10.70 4.35
CA LEU A 47 -15.58 11.59 5.51
C LEU A 47 -16.96 12.25 5.63
N HIS A 48 -17.77 12.24 4.56
CA HIS A 48 -19.14 12.73 4.59
C HIS A 48 -20.12 11.54 4.65
N GLY A 49 -20.90 11.47 5.73
CA GLY A 49 -22.02 10.54 5.90
C GLY A 49 -21.70 9.22 6.63
N LEU A 50 -20.54 9.11 7.29
CA LEU A 50 -20.22 8.02 8.21
C LEU A 50 -20.11 8.55 9.64
N GLU A 51 -20.43 7.69 10.60
CA GLU A 51 -20.29 7.96 12.03
C GLU A 51 -18.81 8.18 12.39
N GLU A 52 -18.55 9.14 13.28
CA GLU A 52 -17.19 9.56 13.63
C GLU A 52 -16.35 8.37 14.13
N ASP A 53 -16.95 7.52 14.95
CA ASP A 53 -16.28 6.35 15.52
C ASP A 53 -15.90 5.29 14.47
N ALA A 54 -16.69 5.17 13.39
CA ALA A 54 -16.45 4.20 12.34
C ALA A 54 -15.21 4.56 11.51
N TRP A 55 -15.02 5.85 11.20
CA TRP A 55 -13.82 6.28 10.47
C TRP A 55 -12.57 6.22 11.34
N VAL A 56 -12.65 6.58 12.63
CA VAL A 56 -11.51 6.49 13.55
C VAL A 56 -11.05 5.03 13.63
N ARG A 57 -11.96 4.10 13.90
CA ARG A 57 -11.65 2.68 14.00
C ARG A 57 -11.04 2.13 12.71
N CYS A 58 -11.63 2.45 11.56
CA CYS A 58 -11.12 1.98 10.27
C CYS A 58 -9.74 2.56 9.97
N SER A 59 -9.51 3.84 10.29
CA SER A 59 -8.22 4.50 10.09
C SER A 59 -7.13 3.89 10.97
N GLN A 60 -7.42 3.67 12.25
CA GLN A 60 -6.48 3.06 13.19
C GLN A 60 -6.10 1.65 12.76
N ARG A 61 -7.09 0.84 12.39
CA ARG A 61 -6.88 -0.52 11.86
C ARG A 61 -5.98 -0.51 10.62
N LEU A 62 -6.26 0.34 9.64
CA LEU A 62 -5.47 0.41 8.40
C LEU A 62 -4.04 0.89 8.66
N VAL A 63 -3.86 1.89 9.54
CA VAL A 63 -2.54 2.38 9.92
C VAL A 63 -1.73 1.26 10.58
N ASN A 64 -2.30 0.58 11.58
CA ASN A 64 -1.62 -0.50 12.30
C ASN A 64 -1.20 -1.63 11.35
N LYS A 65 -2.14 -2.16 10.54
CA LYS A 65 -1.84 -3.21 9.56
C LYS A 65 -0.81 -2.78 8.52
N THR A 66 -0.86 -1.53 8.08
CA THR A 66 0.12 -0.99 7.14
C THR A 66 1.50 -0.97 7.78
N MET A 67 1.62 -0.42 9.00
CA MET A 67 2.88 -0.34 9.74
C MET A 67 3.49 -1.70 10.04
N GLU A 68 2.68 -2.73 10.37
CA GLU A 68 3.15 -4.10 10.64
C GLU A 68 3.98 -4.71 9.49
N GLY A 69 3.71 -4.34 8.25
CA GLY A 69 4.45 -4.84 7.08
C GLY A 69 5.44 -3.86 6.46
N LEU A 70 5.72 -2.73 7.11
CA LEU A 70 6.76 -1.80 6.66
C LEU A 70 8.07 -2.09 7.39
N PRO A 71 9.21 -2.18 6.68
CA PRO A 71 10.50 -2.23 7.34
C PRO A 71 10.80 -0.89 8.03
N ARG A 72 11.54 -0.96 9.14
CA ARG A 72 11.98 0.21 9.90
C ARG A 72 12.89 1.11 9.05
N GLY A 73 12.86 2.41 9.33
CA GLY A 73 13.74 3.39 8.68
C GLY A 73 13.33 3.80 7.27
N ILE A 74 12.17 3.38 6.75
CA ILE A 74 11.66 3.91 5.48
C ILE A 74 11.34 5.40 5.62
N VAL A 75 11.87 6.18 4.68
CA VAL A 75 11.48 7.58 4.47
C VAL A 75 10.78 7.70 3.12
N PRO A 76 9.46 7.91 3.10
CA PRO A 76 8.73 8.09 1.85
C PRO A 76 9.23 9.32 1.08
N SER A 77 9.56 9.14 -0.20
CA SER A 77 10.11 10.21 -1.06
C SER A 77 9.05 11.16 -1.64
N THR A 78 7.76 10.82 -1.49
CA THR A 78 6.64 11.58 -2.05
C THR A 78 5.70 12.07 -0.96
N THR A 79 4.98 13.16 -1.24
CA THR A 79 4.03 13.72 -0.27
C THR A 79 2.87 12.76 -0.04
N THR A 80 2.36 12.72 1.20
CA THR A 80 1.21 11.89 1.60
C THR A 80 0.01 12.05 0.65
N LYS A 81 -0.27 13.28 0.19
CA LYS A 81 -1.34 13.56 -0.78
C LYS A 81 -1.09 12.93 -2.15
N LYS A 82 0.14 12.97 -2.67
CA LYS A 82 0.48 12.34 -3.96
C LYS A 82 0.43 10.82 -3.87
N MET A 83 0.95 10.27 -2.78
CA MET A 83 0.89 8.83 -2.54
C MET A 83 -0.55 8.35 -2.36
N ALA A 84 -1.36 9.04 -1.57
CA ALA A 84 -2.79 8.76 -1.41
C ALA A 84 -3.54 8.78 -2.74
N LYS A 85 -3.22 9.70 -3.65
CA LYS A 85 -3.84 9.72 -5.00
C LYS A 85 -3.52 8.44 -5.78
N SER A 86 -2.27 7.98 -5.73
CA SER A 86 -1.83 6.76 -6.42
C SER A 86 -2.49 5.51 -5.83
N VAL A 87 -2.57 5.44 -4.50
CA VAL A 87 -3.29 4.40 -3.77
C VAL A 87 -4.77 4.37 -4.15
N VAL A 88 -5.46 5.52 -4.13
CA VAL A 88 -6.88 5.62 -4.53
C VAL A 88 -7.09 5.21 -5.98
N GLN A 89 -6.17 5.57 -6.87
CA GLN A 89 -6.24 5.18 -8.28
C GLN A 89 -6.13 3.66 -8.44
N GLU A 90 -5.18 3.03 -7.75
CA GLU A 90 -4.99 1.58 -7.82
C GLU A 90 -6.15 0.81 -7.18
N LEU A 91 -6.56 1.20 -5.97
CA LEU A 91 -7.72 0.59 -5.31
C LEU A 91 -9.01 0.85 -6.08
N GLY A 92 -9.12 2.00 -6.74
CA GLY A 92 -10.23 2.33 -7.64
C GLY A 92 -10.25 1.43 -8.88
N ALA A 93 -9.09 1.03 -9.42
CA ALA A 93 -9.03 0.05 -10.50
C ALA A 93 -9.48 -1.35 -10.05
N LYS A 94 -9.20 -1.74 -8.80
CA LYS A 94 -9.58 -3.04 -8.23
C LYS A 94 -11.06 -3.11 -7.80
N PHE A 95 -11.55 -2.08 -7.13
CA PHE A 95 -12.86 -2.07 -6.48
C PHE A 95 -13.91 -1.20 -7.17
N GLY A 96 -13.50 -0.31 -8.08
CA GLY A 96 -14.38 0.60 -8.80
C GLY A 96 -15.19 1.49 -7.86
N LYS A 97 -16.48 1.65 -8.16
CA LYS A 97 -17.42 2.46 -7.35
C LYS A 97 -17.61 1.91 -5.92
N ARG A 98 -17.24 0.65 -5.67
CA ARG A 98 -17.36 0.02 -4.34
C ARG A 98 -16.20 0.36 -3.41
N LEU A 99 -15.17 1.07 -3.88
CA LEU A 99 -13.99 1.41 -3.08
C LEU A 99 -14.36 2.04 -1.73
N LYS A 100 -15.29 3.00 -1.72
CA LYS A 100 -15.78 3.61 -0.49
C LYS A 100 -16.24 2.56 0.52
N HIS A 101 -17.05 1.60 0.11
CA HIS A 101 -17.56 0.55 0.99
C HIS A 101 -16.47 -0.44 1.41
N MET A 102 -15.57 -0.80 0.48
CA MET A 102 -14.47 -1.74 0.74
C MET A 102 -13.49 -1.21 1.79
N LEU A 103 -13.23 0.09 1.83
CA LEU A 103 -12.38 0.71 2.85
C LEU A 103 -12.91 0.58 4.28
N PHE A 104 -14.22 0.38 4.47
CA PHE A 104 -14.85 0.17 5.79
C PHE A 104 -15.18 -1.29 6.08
N LEU A 105 -15.05 -2.18 5.10
CA LEU A 105 -15.39 -3.57 5.31
C LEU A 105 -14.31 -4.20 6.19
N GLU A 106 -14.73 -4.91 7.24
CA GLU A 106 -13.84 -5.70 8.11
C GLU A 106 -13.63 -7.12 7.55
N ASP A 107 -13.52 -7.22 6.22
CA ASP A 107 -13.20 -8.48 5.55
C ASP A 107 -11.68 -8.67 5.47
N PRO A 108 -11.13 -9.80 5.95
CA PRO A 108 -9.68 -10.04 5.94
C PRO A 108 -9.05 -10.00 4.54
N GLY A 109 -9.76 -10.46 3.51
CA GLY A 109 -9.26 -10.46 2.13
C GLY A 109 -9.20 -9.06 1.54
N VAL A 110 -10.22 -8.26 1.78
CA VAL A 110 -10.24 -6.84 1.37
C VAL A 110 -9.17 -6.04 2.11
N ASP A 111 -9.03 -6.25 3.42
CA ASP A 111 -8.00 -5.60 4.22
C ASP A 111 -6.60 -5.92 3.71
N ALA A 112 -6.31 -7.19 3.38
CA ALA A 112 -5.02 -7.58 2.82
C ALA A 112 -4.71 -6.82 1.53
N ILE A 113 -5.68 -6.70 0.61
CA ILE A 113 -5.50 -5.97 -0.66
C ILE A 113 -5.23 -4.48 -0.41
N ILE A 114 -5.94 -3.86 0.53
CA ILE A 114 -5.76 -2.44 0.86
C ILE A 114 -4.39 -2.21 1.50
N THR A 115 -4.05 -3.01 2.51
CA THR A 115 -2.77 -2.93 3.23
C THR A 115 -1.59 -3.17 2.29
N GLU A 116 -1.65 -4.17 1.42
CA GLU A 116 -0.62 -4.45 0.42
C GLU A 116 -0.43 -3.26 -0.54
N CYS A 117 -1.53 -2.65 -0.99
CA CYS A 117 -1.47 -1.45 -1.81
C CYS A 117 -0.74 -0.32 -1.06
N PHE A 118 -1.14 -0.01 0.17
CA PHE A 118 -0.50 1.03 0.98
C PHE A 118 1.00 0.76 1.16
N GLN A 119 1.37 -0.47 1.55
CA GLN A 119 2.75 -0.87 1.76
C GLN A 119 3.58 -0.78 0.49
N SER A 120 3.07 -1.25 -0.65
CA SER A 120 3.81 -1.20 -1.93
C SER A 120 4.13 0.22 -2.37
N HIS A 121 3.19 1.17 -2.21
CA HIS A 121 3.41 2.57 -2.55
C HIS A 121 4.40 3.26 -1.60
N ILE A 122 4.43 2.87 -0.32
CA ILE A 122 5.38 3.39 0.67
C ILE A 122 6.79 2.85 0.45
N GLN A 123 6.92 1.55 0.21
CA GLN A 123 8.21 0.88 0.01
C GLN A 123 8.84 1.22 -1.35
N GLY A 124 8.06 1.74 -2.31
CA GLY A 124 8.54 2.02 -3.65
C GLY A 124 8.97 0.77 -4.41
N SER A 125 8.46 -0.40 -4.03
CA SER A 125 8.86 -1.66 -4.65
C SER A 125 8.47 -1.66 -6.15
N PRO A 126 9.34 -2.15 -7.04
CA PRO A 126 8.96 -2.37 -8.43
C PRO A 126 7.93 -3.49 -8.45
N ARG A 127 6.65 -3.14 -8.49
CA ARG A 127 5.61 -4.13 -8.77
C ARG A 127 5.75 -4.58 -10.21
N GLU A 128 6.35 -5.75 -10.40
CA GLU A 128 6.12 -6.53 -11.60
C GLU A 128 4.61 -6.84 -11.69
N THR A 129 4.05 -6.55 -12.87
CA THR A 129 2.65 -6.79 -13.25
C THR A 129 1.60 -5.91 -12.57
N CYS A 130 1.66 -4.62 -12.89
CA CYS A 130 0.42 -3.86 -13.02
C CYS A 130 -0.36 -4.46 -14.20
N SER A 131 -1.26 -5.40 -13.91
CA SER A 131 -2.29 -5.83 -14.85
C SER A 131 -3.25 -4.66 -15.06
N CYS A 132 -2.81 -3.70 -15.86
CA CYS A 132 -3.68 -2.68 -16.40
C CYS A 132 -4.77 -3.42 -17.18
N GLY A 133 -6.05 -3.13 -16.91
CA GLY A 133 -7.14 -3.66 -17.73
C GLY A 133 -6.92 -3.39 -19.23
N TRP A 134 -6.15 -2.36 -19.57
CA TRP A 134 -5.67 -2.08 -20.94
C TRP A 134 -4.74 -3.16 -21.50
N CYS A 135 -3.85 -3.74 -20.71
CA CYS A 135 -2.96 -4.83 -21.16
C CYS A 135 -3.75 -6.11 -21.43
N ILE A 136 -4.75 -6.43 -20.61
CA ILE A 136 -5.68 -7.54 -20.88
C ILE A 136 -6.47 -7.26 -22.16
N PHE A 137 -6.95 -6.03 -22.38
CA PHE A 137 -7.63 -5.66 -23.63
C PHE A 137 -6.71 -5.79 -24.87
N LEU A 138 -5.43 -5.40 -24.76
CA LEU A 138 -4.46 -5.54 -25.83
C LEU A 138 -4.14 -7.00 -26.13
N LEU A 139 -3.98 -7.83 -25.09
CA LEU A 139 -3.74 -9.27 -25.24
C LEU A 139 -4.97 -9.97 -25.83
N CYS A 140 -6.18 -9.66 -25.35
CA CYS A 140 -7.43 -10.18 -25.92
C CYS A 140 -7.61 -9.73 -27.38
N GLY A 141 -7.33 -8.47 -27.70
CA GLY A 141 -7.40 -7.96 -29.07
C GLY A 141 -6.43 -8.68 -30.00
N LEU A 142 -5.19 -8.92 -29.54
CA LEU A 142 -4.20 -9.69 -30.29
C LEU A 142 -4.65 -11.14 -30.52
N PHE A 143 -5.18 -11.80 -29.49
CA PHE A 143 -5.70 -13.17 -29.60
C PHE A 143 -6.85 -13.28 -30.60
N VAL A 144 -7.80 -12.33 -30.58
CA VAL A 144 -8.92 -12.30 -31.52
C VAL A 144 -8.42 -12.06 -32.95
N ALA A 145 -7.47 -11.14 -33.15
CA ALA A 145 -6.89 -10.90 -34.46
C ALA A 145 -6.17 -12.13 -35.02
N LEU A 146 -5.38 -12.83 -34.19
CA LEU A 146 -4.71 -14.06 -34.59
C LEU A 146 -5.70 -15.17 -34.93
N ALA A 147 -6.76 -15.34 -34.15
CA ALA A 147 -7.81 -16.32 -34.44
C ALA A 147 -8.49 -16.05 -35.80
N MET A 148 -8.79 -14.78 -36.10
CA MET A 148 -9.37 -14.40 -37.39
C MET A 148 -8.43 -14.68 -38.57
N VAL A 149 -7.13 -14.41 -38.42
CA VAL A 149 -6.13 -14.72 -39.44
C VAL A 149 -5.98 -16.23 -39.65
N LEU A 150 -6.04 -17.01 -38.57
CA LEU A 150 -6.02 -18.48 -38.63
C LEU A 150 -7.24 -19.02 -39.37
N ILE A 151 -8.44 -18.50 -39.09
CA ILE A 151 -9.67 -18.91 -39.76
C ILE A 151 -9.62 -18.58 -41.25
N THR A 152 -9.17 -17.37 -41.62
CA THR A 152 -9.10 -16.97 -43.04
C THR A 152 -8.04 -17.74 -43.80
N THR A 153 -6.87 -18.02 -43.20
CA THR A 153 -5.82 -18.83 -43.84
C THR A 153 -6.24 -20.28 -44.01
N LEU A 154 -6.86 -20.90 -43.00
CA LEU A 154 -7.39 -22.26 -43.12
C LEU A 154 -8.51 -22.35 -44.16
N GLY A 155 -9.44 -21.39 -44.16
CA GLY A 155 -10.52 -21.33 -45.15
C GLY A 155 -9.99 -21.19 -46.59
N PHE A 156 -8.96 -20.37 -46.79
CA PHE A 156 -8.33 -20.21 -48.10
C PHE A 156 -7.61 -21.48 -48.56
N LEU A 157 -6.97 -22.21 -47.63
CA LEU A 157 -6.32 -23.48 -47.92
C LEU A 157 -7.32 -24.56 -48.37
N PHE A 158 -8.46 -24.66 -47.67
CA PHE A 158 -9.55 -25.58 -48.03
C PHE A 158 -10.26 -25.21 -49.33
N TYR A 159 -10.23 -23.94 -49.74
CA TYR A 159 -10.84 -23.49 -51.00
C TYR A 159 -9.99 -23.82 -52.23
N LEU A 160 -8.68 -23.99 -52.05
CA LEU A 160 -7.70 -24.29 -53.10
C LEU A 160 -7.52 -25.78 -53.38
N GLN A 161 -8.13 -26.65 -52.58
CA GLN A 161 -7.98 -28.10 -52.61
C GLN A 161 -9.25 -28.77 -53.14
#